data_AF-A0A920JUU5-F1
#
_entry.id   AF-A0A920JUU5-F1
#
_cell.length_a   1.000
_cell.length_b   1.000
_cell.length_c   1.000
_cell.angle_alpha   90.00
_cell.angle_beta   90.00
_cell.angle_gamma   90.00
#
_symmetry.space_group_name_H-M   'P 1'
#
loop_
_entity.id
_entity.type
_entity.pdbx_description
1 polymer ?
#
loop_
_entity_poly.entity_id
_entity_poly.type
_entity_poly.pdbx_seq_one_letter_code
_entity_poly.pdbx_strand_id
1 'polypeptide(L)'
;MRPGGRIPFDMPVEIATNSGGPWFRAYDKQTGETVWEIELEAGTTSPPVSYLHDGEQYLLVSIGDRSHSPEMVAFKLNKIRRANL
;
A
#
# COMPACT_ATOMS: atom_id res chain seq x y z
N MET A 1 -1.64 23.35 15.00
CA MET A 1 -2.05 21.97 15.35
C MET A 1 -3.20 22.04 16.34
N ARG A 2 -4.24 21.21 16.19
CA ARG A 2 -5.36 21.16 17.15
C ARG A 2 -4.92 20.37 18.39
N PRO A 3 -5.03 20.92 19.61
CA PRO A 3 -4.85 20.15 20.84
C PRO A 3 -5.87 19.00 20.90
N GLY A 4 -5.43 17.79 21.26
CA GLY A 4 -6.32 16.62 21.44
C GLY A 4 -6.43 15.66 20.25
N GLY A 5 -5.43 15.58 19.36
CA GLY A 5 -5.35 14.49 18.38
C GLY A 5 -5.35 13.12 19.07
N ARG A 6 -5.91 12.09 18.42
CA ARG A 6 -6.03 10.71 18.97
C ARG A 6 -4.69 10.02 19.20
N ILE A 7 -3.58 10.66 18.83
CA ILE A 7 -2.21 10.14 18.88
C ILE A 7 -1.39 11.12 19.75
N PRO A 8 -0.90 10.71 20.93
CA PRO A 8 0.07 11.47 21.72
C PRO A 8 1.30 11.85 20.90
N PHE A 9 1.90 13.00 21.18
CA PHE A 9 3.06 13.51 20.42
C PHE A 9 4.28 12.57 20.49
N ASP A 10 4.40 11.85 21.60
CA ASP A 10 5.46 10.90 21.94
C ASP A 10 5.12 9.44 21.60
N MET A 11 3.95 9.17 21.00
CA MET A 11 3.60 7.83 20.57
C MET A 11 4.48 7.41 19.37
N PRO A 12 5.22 6.29 19.48
CA PRO A 12 5.93 5.72 18.33
C PRO A 12 4.95 5.47 17.18
N VAL A 13 5.33 5.86 15.97
CA VAL A 13 4.46 5.75 14.78
C VAL A 13 4.08 4.30 14.53
N GLU A 14 4.93 3.35 14.91
CA GLU A 14 4.76 1.91 14.73
C GLU A 14 3.59 1.34 15.54
N ILE A 15 3.23 1.96 16.67
CA ILE A 15 2.15 1.50 17.56
C ILE A 15 0.90 2.38 17.51
N ALA A 16 0.92 3.43 16.67
CA ALA A 16 -0.27 4.21 16.39
C ALA A 16 -1.32 3.32 15.71
N THR A 17 -2.54 3.33 16.24
CA THR A 17 -3.65 2.41 15.92
C THR A 17 -4.13 2.42 14.46
N ASN A 18 -3.52 3.23 13.59
CA ASN A 18 -3.82 3.33 12.17
C ASN A 18 -2.58 3.24 11.26
N SER A 19 -1.40 2.90 11.78
CA SER A 19 -0.18 2.97 10.96
C SER A 19 -0.02 1.82 9.98
N GLY A 20 -0.57 0.62 10.29
CA GLY A 20 -0.65 -0.53 9.37
C GLY A 20 0.69 -1.09 8.85
N GLY A 21 1.81 -0.43 9.15
CA GLY A 21 3.10 -0.70 8.55
C GLY A 21 3.17 -0.32 7.06
N PRO A 22 4.38 -0.34 6.46
CA PRO A 22 4.58 -0.07 5.04
C PRO A 22 4.20 -1.24 4.11
N TRP A 23 3.78 -2.38 4.67
CA TRP A 23 3.53 -3.59 3.90
C TRP A 23 2.24 -3.52 3.11
N PHE A 24 2.34 -3.65 1.80
CA PHE A 24 1.22 -3.83 0.89
C PHE A 24 1.13 -5.27 0.42
N ARG A 25 -0.01 -5.92 0.70
CA ARG A 25 -0.17 -7.37 0.57
C ARG A 25 -1.36 -7.75 -0.29
N ALA A 26 -1.19 -8.81 -1.06
CA ALA A 26 -2.26 -9.54 -1.71
C ALA A 26 -2.47 -10.87 -0.99
N TYR A 27 -3.72 -11.16 -0.66
CA TYR A 27 -4.12 -12.39 0.02
C TYR A 27 -4.91 -13.29 -0.91
N ASP A 28 -4.72 -14.59 -0.78
CA ASP A 28 -5.65 -15.57 -1.33
C ASP A 28 -7.01 -15.40 -0.64
N LYS A 29 -8.08 -15.26 -1.42
CA LYS A 29 -9.42 -14.97 -0.90
C LYS A 29 -10.03 -16.14 -0.13
N GLN A 30 -9.62 -17.37 -0.42
CA GLN A 30 -10.17 -18.58 0.20
C GLN A 30 -9.42 -18.93 1.48
N THR A 31 -8.09 -18.85 1.47
CA THR A 31 -7.25 -19.30 2.59
C THR A 31 -6.79 -18.16 3.50
N GLY A 32 -6.75 -16.92 2.98
CA GLY A 32 -6.17 -15.78 3.67
C GLY A 32 -4.64 -15.76 3.67
N GLU A 33 -3.98 -16.69 2.96
CA GLU A 33 -2.53 -16.73 2.84
C GLU A 33 -2.02 -15.53 2.02
N THR A 34 -0.88 -14.96 2.42
CA THR A 34 -0.20 -13.92 1.63
C THR A 34 0.39 -14.54 0.36
N VAL A 35 -0.08 -14.13 -0.81
CA VAL A 35 0.41 -14.63 -2.12
C VAL A 35 1.41 -13.68 -2.78
N TRP A 36 1.41 -12.41 -2.37
CA TRP A 36 2.38 -11.41 -2.79
C TRP A 36 2.44 -10.29 -1.76
N GLU A 37 3.62 -9.73 -1.55
CA GLU A 37 3.81 -8.54 -0.73
C GLU A 37 4.97 -7.69 -1.22
N ILE A 38 4.91 -6.40 -0.90
CA ILE A 38 5.99 -5.44 -1.08
C ILE A 38 6.02 -4.50 0.12
N GLU A 39 7.22 -4.10 0.51
CA GLU A 39 7.44 -3.01 1.45
C GLU A 39 7.46 -1.69 0.67
N LEU A 40 6.56 -0.77 1.02
CA LEU A 40 6.49 0.57 0.45
C LEU A 40 7.40 1.53 1.23
N GLU A 41 7.72 2.69 0.65
CA GLU A 41 8.50 3.72 1.34
C GLU A 41 7.74 4.38 2.51
N ALA A 42 6.40 4.25 2.53
CA ALA A 42 5.53 4.72 3.59
C ALA A 42 4.23 3.91 3.68
N GLY A 43 3.49 4.08 4.77
CA GLY A 43 2.18 3.45 4.97
C GLY A 43 1.13 3.90 3.95
N THR A 44 0.17 3.02 3.66
CA THR A 44 -0.96 3.32 2.77
C THR A 44 -1.96 4.26 3.44
N THR A 45 -2.36 5.32 2.76
CA THR A 45 -3.26 6.36 3.31
C THR A 45 -4.68 6.29 2.75
N SER A 46 -4.91 5.47 1.71
CA SER A 46 -6.22 5.25 1.09
C SER A 46 -6.41 3.78 0.70
N PRO A 47 -7.66 3.29 0.57
CA PRO A 47 -7.92 1.99 -0.05
C PRO A 47 -7.29 1.91 -1.45
N PRO A 48 -6.78 0.74 -1.87
CA PRO A 48 -6.28 0.55 -3.22
C PRO A 48 -7.41 0.58 -4.25
N VAL A 49 -7.11 1.07 -5.44
CA VAL A 49 -8.06 1.15 -6.57
C VAL A 49 -7.49 0.39 -7.77
N SER A 50 -8.33 -0.34 -8.51
CA SER A 50 -7.95 -0.93 -9.79
C SER A 50 -8.61 -0.19 -10.95
N TYR A 51 -7.86 -0.01 -12.04
CA TYR A 51 -8.35 0.61 -13.27
C TYR A 51 -7.68 0.02 -14.51
N LEU A 52 -8.25 0.29 -15.69
CA LEU A 52 -7.66 -0.04 -16.99
C LEU A 52 -7.14 1.21 -17.67
N HIS A 53 -5.95 1.12 -18.26
CA HIS A 53 -5.39 2.14 -19.15
C HIS A 53 -4.69 1.44 -20.31
N ASP A 54 -5.07 1.80 -21.55
CA ASP A 54 -4.56 1.20 -22.79
C ASP A 54 -4.59 -0.34 -22.80
N GLY A 55 -5.65 -0.93 -22.24
CA GLY A 55 -5.84 -2.38 -22.19
C GLY A 55 -5.00 -3.11 -21.13
N GLU A 56 -4.25 -2.39 -20.29
CA GLU A 56 -3.51 -2.94 -19.17
C GLU A 56 -4.20 -2.60 -17.83
N GLN A 57 -4.25 -3.57 -16.92
CA GLN A 57 -4.75 -3.36 -15.56
C GLN A 57 -3.67 -2.78 -14.68
N TYR A 58 -4.05 -1.75 -13.92
CA TYR A 58 -3.25 -1.11 -12.91
C TYR A 58 -3.91 -1.24 -11.54
N LEU A 59 -3.07 -1.27 -10.50
CA LEU A 59 -3.45 -1.12 -9.10
C LEU A 59 -2.78 0.14 -8.56
N LEU A 60 -3.57 1.07 -8.03
CA LEU A 60 -3.12 2.35 -7.50
C LEU A 60 -3.25 2.36 -5.98
N VAL A 61 -2.24 2.89 -5.30
CA VAL A 61 -2.27 3.13 -3.86
C VAL A 61 -1.64 4.48 -3.55
N SER A 62 -2.22 5.21 -2.59
CA SER A 62 -1.64 6.45 -2.07
C SER A 62 -0.78 6.12 -0.85
N ILE A 63 0.46 6.58 -0.84
CA ILE A 63 1.40 6.39 0.27
C ILE A 63 1.82 7.75 0.84
N GLY A 64 2.19 7.79 2.12
CA GLY A 64 2.74 8.99 2.74
C GLY A 64 2.60 8.98 4.26
N ASP A 65 3.51 9.68 4.93
CA ASP A 65 3.48 9.84 6.39
C ASP A 65 4.16 11.15 6.81
N ARG A 66 4.70 11.23 8.04
CA ARG A 66 5.36 12.45 8.55
C ARG A 66 6.78 12.65 7.98
N SER A 67 7.40 11.58 7.50
CA SER A 67 8.77 11.51 6.98
C SER A 67 8.82 11.34 5.46
N HIS A 68 7.76 10.80 4.84
CA HIS A 68 7.66 10.58 3.40
C HIS A 68 6.61 11.49 2.77
N SER A 69 6.98 12.18 1.68
CA SER A 69 6.05 13.06 0.97
C SER A 69 4.93 12.25 0.32
N PRO A 70 3.66 12.72 0.35
CA PRO A 70 2.56 11.96 -0.24
C PRO A 70 2.71 11.78 -1.75
N GLU A 71 2.49 10.56 -2.22
CA GLU A 71 2.50 10.22 -3.65
C GLU A 71 1.56 9.06 -3.97
N MET A 72 1.33 8.83 -5.27
CA MET A 72 0.57 7.70 -5.76
C MET A 72 1.50 6.71 -6.47
N VAL A 73 1.43 5.44 -6.07
CA VAL A 73 2.21 4.35 -6.65
C VAL A 73 1.28 3.46 -7.45
N ALA A 74 1.64 3.20 -8.71
CA ALA A 74 0.89 2.33 -9.62
C ALA A 74 1.65 1.04 -9.90
N PHE A 75 1.00 -0.10 -9.66
CA PHE A 75 1.50 -1.43 -9.98
C PHE A 75 0.81 -1.97 -11.22
N LYS A 76 1.57 -2.71 -12.03
CA LYS A 76 1.02 -3.53 -13.11
C LYS A 76 1.80 -4.84 -13.21
N LEU A 77 1.19 -5.85 -13.80
CA LEU A 77 1.89 -7.08 -14.11
C LEU A 77 2.97 -6.82 -15.16
N ASN A 78 4.17 -7.35 -14.90
CA ASN A 78 5.20 -7.39 -15.93
C ASN A 78 4.78 -8.38 -17.02
N LYS A 79 4.77 -7.93 -18.28
CA LYS A 79 4.43 -8.77 -19.45
C LYS A 79 5.45 -9.89 -19.73
N ILE A 80 6.57 -9.94 -19.02
CA ILE A 80 7.53 -11.03 -19.14
C ILE A 80 7.01 -12.28 -18.41
N ARG A 81 6.16 -13.06 -19.11
CA ARG A 81 6.09 -14.53 -19.04
C ARG A 81 5.09 -15.06 -20.09
N ARG A 82 5.63 -15.27 -21.29
CA ARG A 82 5.29 -16.41 -22.16
C ARG A 82 6.58 -16.97 -22.74
N ALA A 83 7.34 -17.70 -21.92
CA ALA A 83 8.15 -18.77 -22.47
C ALA A 83 7.20 -19.98 -22.53
N ASN A 84 6.58 -20.17 -23.69
CA ASN A 84 5.93 -21.43 -24.02
C ASN A 84 7.04 -22.48 -24.20
N LEU A 85 6.97 -23.56 -23.43
CA LEU A 85 7.23 -24.92 -23.90
C LEU A 85 6.11 -25.79 -23.36
#